data_AF-A0A925ESS7-F1
#
_entry.id   AF-A0A925ESS7-F1
#
_cell.length_a   1.000
_cell.length_b   1.000
_cell.length_c   1.000
_cell.angle_alpha   90.00
_cell.angle_beta   90.00
_cell.angle_gamma   90.00
#
_symmetry.space_group_name_H-M   'P 1'
#
loop_
_entity.id
_entity.type
_entity.pdbx_description
1 polymer ?
#
loop_
_entity_poly.entity_id
_entity_poly.type
_entity_poly.pdbx_seq_one_letter_code
_entity_poly.pdbx_strand_id
1 'polypeptide(L)' 'MQALRMPRPRALTITTVRYERVKNLGNYETQRFSAEATVNPGDDPQSVSQQLMNWVDAQLVSETADEDF' A
#
# COMPACT_ATOMS: atom_id res chain seq x y z
N MET A 1 -2.84 -42.93 -27.11
CA MET A 1 -3.63 -42.31 -26.02
C MET A 1 -2.89 -41.05 -25.58
N GLN A 2 -3.35 -39.86 -25.95
CA GLN A 2 -2.73 -38.60 -25.52
C GLN A 2 -3.35 -38.19 -24.18
N ALA A 3 -2.51 -38.03 -23.15
CA ALA A 3 -2.94 -37.55 -21.85
C ALA A 3 -3.33 -36.07 -21.96
N LEU A 4 -4.60 -35.77 -21.71
CA LEU A 4 -5.14 -34.41 -21.64
C LEU A 4 -4.47 -33.69 -20.45
N ARG A 5 -3.49 -32.81 -20.71
CA ARG A 5 -2.89 -31.98 -19.68
C ARG A 5 -3.93 -30.95 -19.23
N MET A 6 -4.50 -31.16 -18.05
CA MET A 6 -5.36 -30.16 -17.41
C MET A 6 -4.59 -28.85 -17.18
N PRO A 7 -5.21 -27.68 -17.40
CA PRO A 7 -4.60 -26.40 -17.05
C PRO A 7 -4.39 -26.33 -15.53
N ARG A 8 -3.17 -25.96 -15.10
CA ARG A 8 -2.89 -25.72 -13.68
C ARG A 8 -3.70 -24.52 -13.18
N PRO A 9 -4.23 -24.55 -11.95
CA PRO A 9 -4.89 -23.38 -11.38
C PRO A 9 -3.89 -22.22 -11.37
N ARG A 10 -4.31 -21.05 -11.88
CA ARG A 10 -3.52 -19.82 -11.81
C ARG A 10 -3.28 -19.51 -10.33
N ALA A 11 -2.01 -19.44 -9.93
CA ALA A 11 -1.65 -18.97 -8.60
C ALA A 11 -2.17 -17.52 -8.45
N LEU A 12 -2.93 -17.26 -7.39
CA LEU A 12 -3.33 -15.91 -7.02
C LEU A 12 -2.06 -15.12 -6.71
N THR A 13 -1.78 -14.11 -7.53
CA THR A 13 -0.61 -13.24 -7.36
C THR A 13 -1.10 -11.88 -6.89
N ILE A 14 -0.51 -11.35 -5.83
CA ILE A 14 -0.78 -9.97 -5.39
C ILE A 14 -0.14 -9.06 -6.43
N THR A 15 -0.95 -8.23 -7.09
CA THR A 15 -0.48 -7.28 -8.11
C THR A 15 -0.49 -5.85 -7.61
N THR A 16 -1.28 -5.57 -6.57
CA THR A 16 -1.55 -4.21 -6.10
C THR A 16 -1.73 -4.22 -4.59
N VAL A 17 -1.12 -3.27 -3.92
CA VAL A 17 -1.30 -2.99 -2.50
C VAL A 17 -1.78 -1.55 -2.37
N ARG A 18 -2.86 -1.34 -1.62
CA ARG A 18 -3.37 -0.01 -1.28
C ARG A 18 -3.26 0.20 0.22
N TYR A 19 -2.77 1.36 0.63
CA TYR A 19 -2.73 1.79 2.02
C TYR A 19 -3.48 3.11 2.18
N GLU A 20 -4.26 3.21 3.25
CA GLU A 20 -5.02 4.41 3.59
C GLU A 20 -4.80 4.73 5.06
N ARG A 21 -4.49 6.00 5.34
CA ARG A 21 -4.34 6.53 6.70
C ARG A 21 -5.26 7.73 6.88
N VAL A 22 -5.93 7.73 8.03
CA VAL A 22 -6.86 8.79 8.43
C VAL A 22 -6.30 9.44 9.69
N LYS A 23 -6.09 10.75 9.66
CA LYS A 23 -5.58 11.56 10.78
C LYS A 23 -6.68 12.52 11.20
N ASN A 24 -7.03 12.51 12.48
CA ASN A 24 -7.93 13.51 13.06
C ASN A 24 -7.12 14.77 13.39
N LEU A 25 -7.52 15.92 12.85
CA LEU A 25 -6.83 17.19 13.04
C LEU A 25 -7.40 18.00 14.22
N GLY A 26 -8.46 17.52 14.86
CA GLY A 26 -9.26 18.32 15.80
C GLY A 26 -10.32 19.16 15.07
N ASN A 27 -11.14 19.90 15.81
CA ASN A 27 -12.17 20.81 15.25
C ASN A 27 -13.13 20.16 14.23
N TYR A 28 -13.43 18.86 14.38
CA TYR A 28 -14.25 18.09 13.43
C TYR A 28 -13.62 17.93 12.03
N GLU A 29 -12.34 18.23 11.87
CA GLU A 29 -11.60 18.09 10.63
C GLU A 29 -10.81 16.78 10.60
N THR A 30 -10.84 16.11 9.45
CA THR A 30 -10.16 14.83 9.25
C THR A 30 -9.38 14.88 7.95
N GLN A 31 -8.10 14.54 8.01
CA GLN A 31 -7.27 14.37 6.83
C GLN A 31 -7.23 12.89 6.45
N ARG A 32 -7.46 12.58 5.17
CA ARG A 32 -7.33 11.23 4.62
C ARG A 32 -6.24 11.23 3.57
N PHE A 33 -5.32 10.28 3.69
CA PHE A 33 -4.28 10.04 2.71
C PHE A 33 -4.35 8.60 2.24
N SER A 34 -4.34 8.38 0.93
CA SER A 34 -4.37 7.05 0.34
C SER A 34 -3.34 6.92 -0.76
N ALA A 35 -2.62 5.81 -0.77
CA ALA A 35 -1.60 5.51 -1.75
C ALA A 35 -1.73 4.07 -2.25
N GLU A 36 -1.27 3.84 -3.47
CA GLU A 36 -1.29 2.53 -4.12
C GLU A 36 0.09 2.21 -4.68
N ALA A 37 0.49 0.95 -4.58
CA ALA A 37 1.71 0.43 -5.16
C ALA A 37 1.40 -0.83 -5.97
N THR A 38 2.05 -0.96 -7.13
CA THR A 38 2.06 -2.20 -7.93
C THR A 38 3.16 -3.13 -7.43
N VAL A 39 2.82 -4.41 -7.28
CA VAL A 39 3.77 -5.48 -6.92
C VAL A 39 4.18 -6.19 -8.21
N ASN A 40 5.47 -6.15 -8.56
CA ASN A 40 5.97 -6.80 -9.76
C ASN A 40 6.33 -8.27 -9.49
N PRO A 41 6.41 -9.11 -10.53
CA PRO A 41 6.91 -10.48 -10.39
C PRO A 41 8.34 -10.49 -9.81
N GLY A 42 8.49 -11.07 -8.62
CA GLY A 42 9.77 -11.15 -7.89
C GLY A 42 9.89 -10.16 -6.74
N ASP A 43 9.00 -9.18 -6.63
CA ASP A 43 8.91 -8.32 -5.45
C ASP A 43 8.31 -9.11 -4.28
N ASP A 44 8.78 -8.82 -3.07
CA ASP A 44 8.13 -9.28 -1.85
C ASP A 44 6.96 -8.33 -1.50
N PRO A 45 5.70 -8.81 -1.53
CA PRO A 45 4.54 -7.96 -1.21
C PRO A 45 4.62 -7.34 0.19
N GLN A 46 5.25 -8.01 1.15
CA GLN A 46 5.38 -7.50 2.51
C GLN A 46 6.33 -6.29 2.54
N SER A 47 7.48 -6.39 1.87
CA SER A 47 8.41 -5.26 1.71
C SER A 47 7.77 -4.08 0.97
N VAL A 48 7.05 -4.32 -0.14
CA VAL A 48 6.33 -3.28 -0.88
C VAL A 48 5.29 -2.59 0.01
N SER A 49 4.55 -3.36 0.80
CA SER A 49 3.56 -2.82 1.74
C SER A 49 4.23 -1.95 2.81
N GLN A 50 5.36 -2.39 3.37
CA GLN A 50 6.08 -1.61 4.39
C GLN A 50 6.61 -0.29 3.83
N GLN A 51 7.14 -0.29 2.61
CA GLN A 51 7.61 0.92 1.95
C GLN A 51 6.46 1.90 1.69
N LEU A 52 5.31 1.40 1.23
CA LEU A 52 4.11 2.20 1.00
C LEU A 52 3.62 2.86 2.29
N MET A 53 3.57 2.11 3.40
CA MET A 53 3.19 2.65 4.72
C MET A 53 4.15 3.75 5.17
N ASN A 54 5.46 3.49 5.12
CA ASN A 54 6.47 4.48 5.52
C ASN A 54 6.38 5.76 4.68
N TRP A 55 6.12 5.63 3.38
CA TRP A 55 5.95 6.77 2.49
C TRP A 55 4.72 7.60 2.86
N VAL A 56 3.56 6.96 3.06
CA VAL A 56 2.32 7.62 3.50
C VAL A 56 2.53 8.33 4.84
N ASP A 57 3.20 7.67 5.77
CA ASP A 57 3.48 8.24 7.08
C ASP A 57 4.38 9.46 7.01
N ALA A 58 5.41 9.44 6.14
CA ALA A 58 6.28 10.58 5.91
C ALA A 58 5.52 11.80 5.35
N GLN A 59 4.54 11.59 4.46
CA GLN A 59 3.72 12.69 3.93
C GLN A 59 2.88 13.35 5.04
N LEU A 60 2.36 12.56 5.98
CA LEU A 60 1.49 13.04 7.06
C LEU A 60 2.23 13.68 8.25
N VAL A 61 3.53 13.40 8.40
CA VAL A 61 4.39 14.04 9.42
C VAL A 61 4.91 15.39 8.93
N SER A 62 5.27 15.48 7.64
CA SER A 62 5.81 16.70 7.05
C SER A 62 4.82 17.87 7.09
N GLU A 63 3.52 17.61 7.15
CA GLU A 63 2.48 18.64 7.24
C GLU A 63 2.29 19.21 8.66
N THR A 64 2.90 18.58 9.68
CA THR A 64 2.82 19.04 11.09
C THR A 64 4.11 19.61 11.64
N ALA A 65 5.13 19.83 10.79
CA ALA A 65 6.43 20.35 11.21
C ALA A 65 6.50 21.89 11.28
N ASP A 66 5.37 22.59 11.13
CA ASP A 66 5.32 24.06 11.09
C ASP A 66 4.92 24.73 12.43
N GLU A 67 4.81 24.00 13.55
CA GLU A 67 4.41 24.59 14.84
C GLU A 67 5.39 24.32 15.99
N ASP A 68 6.65 24.71 15.83
CA ASP A 68 7.58 24.92 16.97
C ASP A 68 8.61 26.02 16.60
N PHE A 69 8.22 27.30 16.75
CA PHE A 69 9.12 28.46 16.86
C PHE A 69 8.58 29.46 17.88
#